data_AF-A0AAE1EZA7-F1
#
_entry.id   AF-A0AAE1EZA7-F1
#
_cell.length_a   1.000
_cell.length_b   1.000
_cell.length_c   1.000
_cell.angle_alpha   90.00
_cell.angle_beta   90.00
_cell.angle_gamma   90.00
#
_symmetry.space_group_name_H-M   'P 1'
#
loop_
_entity.id
_entity.type
_entity.pdbx_description
1 polymer ?
#
loop_
_entity_poly.entity_id
_entity_poly.type
_entity_poly.pdbx_seq_one_letter_code
_entity_poly.pdbx_strand_id
1 'polypeptide(L)'
;MHLGHGNESHQYVMNGVNLEASEHEKDLGVMVDDKLRFHLHTAQVVAKALRGLGMIRRSFENLNRKTIPLLFKSIIRPILEYGNCVWGPLFQGPGESGPGCNGKGFKACYQIGPGFTRTAI
;
A
#
# COMPACT_ATOMS: atom_id res chain seq x y z
N MET A 1 6.53 4.99 18.88
CA MET A 1 7.42 4.95 17.70
C MET A 1 8.36 6.13 17.77
N HIS A 2 9.63 5.95 17.44
CA HIS A 2 10.65 7.01 17.47
C HIS A 2 11.22 7.20 16.07
N LEU A 3 10.97 8.37 15.48
CA LEU A 3 11.34 8.68 14.10
C LEU A 3 12.46 9.73 14.04
N GLY A 4 13.26 9.71 12.98
CA GLY A 4 14.30 10.72 12.71
C GLY A 4 15.72 10.30 13.11
N HIS A 5 16.71 10.89 12.45
CA HIS A 5 18.13 10.65 12.75
C HIS A 5 18.52 11.36 14.06
N GLY A 6 19.11 10.62 15.02
CA GLY A 6 19.52 11.17 16.32
C GLY A 6 18.40 11.22 17.38
N ASN A 7 17.32 10.46 17.20
CA ASN A 7 16.29 10.34 18.23
C ASN A 7 16.79 9.50 19.41
N GLU A 8 16.91 10.10 20.60
CA GLU A 8 17.36 9.45 21.84
C GLU A 8 16.30 8.53 22.49
N SER A 9 15.25 8.18 21.75
CA SER A 9 14.15 7.33 22.23
C SER A 9 13.44 7.89 23.47
N HIS A 10 13.13 9.19 23.46
CA HIS A 10 12.46 9.84 24.59
C HIS A 10 11.12 9.19 24.96
N GLN A 11 10.83 9.16 26.26
CA GLN A 11 9.53 8.70 26.76
C GLN A 11 8.50 9.83 26.63
N TYR A 12 7.45 9.58 25.86
CA TYR A 12 6.37 10.54 25.66
C TYR A 12 5.27 10.34 26.69
N VAL A 13 4.71 11.44 27.21
CA VAL A 13 3.57 11.44 28.13
C VAL A 13 2.44 12.24 27.50
N MET A 14 1.27 11.62 27.39
CA MET A 14 0.07 12.29 26.88
C MET A 14 -1.03 12.19 27.92
N ASN A 15 -1.59 13.34 28.32
CA ASN A 15 -2.62 13.42 29.37
C ASN A 15 -2.25 12.68 30.68
N GLY A 16 -0.98 12.74 31.07
CA GLY A 16 -0.47 12.06 32.27
C GLY A 16 -0.25 10.54 32.13
N VAL A 17 -0.43 9.98 30.93
CA VAL A 17 -0.19 8.56 30.63
C VAL A 17 1.08 8.42 29.79
N ASN A 18 1.96 7.50 30.18
CA ASN A 18 3.14 7.17 29.41
C ASN A 18 2.75 6.41 28.14
N LEU A 19 3.22 6.89 26.99
CA LEU A 19 3.04 6.23 25.70
C LEU A 19 4.13 5.18 25.51
N GLU A 20 3.72 3.96 25.16
CA GLU A 20 4.64 2.89 24.83
C GLU A 20 5.25 3.08 23.44
N ALA A 21 6.49 2.60 23.29
CA ALA A 21 7.13 2.54 21.99
C ALA A 21 6.54 1.37 21.18
N SER A 22 5.97 1.68 20.02
CA SER A 22 5.59 0.68 19.01
C SER A 22 6.57 0.68 17.84
N GLU A 23 6.87 -0.51 17.32
CA GLU A 23 7.63 -0.75 16.09
C GLU A 23 6.79 -0.46 14.83
N HIS A 24 5.47 -0.68 14.91
CA HIS A 24 4.56 -0.51 13.79
C HIS A 24 3.41 0.38 14.23
N GLU A 25 3.15 1.44 13.46
CA GLU A 25 2.08 2.38 13.76
C GLU A 25 1.15 2.49 12.56
N LYS A 26 -0.16 2.62 12.84
CA LYS A 26 -1.16 2.77 11.80
C LYS A 26 -1.68 4.19 11.81
N ASP A 27 -1.31 4.96 10.79
CA ASP A 27 -1.77 6.33 10.62
C ASP A 27 -2.58 6.48 9.34
N LEU A 28 -3.77 7.09 9.44
CA LEU A 28 -4.73 7.26 8.35
C LEU A 28 -4.98 6.00 7.51
N GLY A 29 -4.87 4.80 8.10
CA GLY A 29 -5.04 3.52 7.39
C GLY A 29 -3.80 2.99 6.66
N VAL A 30 -2.68 3.71 6.71
CA VAL A 30 -1.35 3.27 6.26
C VAL A 30 -0.57 2.74 7.45
N MET A 31 0.08 1.59 7.28
CA MET A 31 0.92 1.00 8.33
C MET A 31 2.38 1.34 8.05
N VAL A 32 3.07 1.87 9.05
CA VAL A 32 4.45 2.35 8.92
C VAL A 32 5.31 1.63 9.94
N ASP A 33 6.48 1.17 9.50
CA ASP A 33 7.53 0.60 10.34
C ASP A 33 8.40 1.71 10.95
N ASP A 34 9.13 1.41 12.03
CA ASP A 34 10.06 2.33 12.70
C ASP A 34 11.09 2.96 11.74
N LYS A 35 11.47 2.19 10.70
CA LYS A 35 12.39 2.55 9.62
C LYS A 35 11.71 3.24 8.43
N LEU A 36 10.45 3.67 8.59
CA LEU A 36 9.64 4.25 7.51
C LEU A 36 9.51 3.32 6.29
N ARG A 37 9.51 2.01 6.53
CA ARG A 37 9.33 0.97 5.51
C ARG A 37 7.86 0.56 5.46
N PHE A 38 7.36 0.26 4.27
CA PHE A 38 5.95 -0.08 4.04
C PHE A 38 5.72 -1.54 3.63
N HIS A 39 6.70 -2.43 3.79
CA HIS A 39 6.59 -3.84 3.36
C HIS A 39 5.37 -4.55 3.94
N LEU A 40 5.12 -4.38 5.24
CA LEU A 40 3.97 -4.97 5.93
C LEU A 40 2.66 -4.39 5.41
N HIS A 41 2.60 -3.07 5.21
CA HIS A 41 1.44 -2.40 4.63
C HIS A 41 1.13 -2.90 3.22
N THR A 42 2.13 -2.98 2.34
CA THR A 42 1.99 -3.48 0.98
C THR A 42 1.44 -4.91 0.98
N ALA A 43 1.98 -5.80 1.82
CA ALA A 43 1.47 -7.16 1.95
C ALA A 43 -0.02 -7.20 2.39
N GLN A 44 -0.40 -6.36 3.35
CA GLN A 44 -1.79 -6.25 3.82
C GLN A 44 -2.73 -5.70 2.74
N VAL A 45 -2.31 -4.68 1.99
CA VAL A 45 -3.08 -4.07 0.89
C VAL A 45 -3.28 -5.07 -0.25
N VAL A 46 -2.23 -5.79 -0.65
CA VAL A 46 -2.31 -6.86 -1.65
C VAL A 46 -3.26 -7.97 -1.20
N ALA A 47 -3.14 -8.43 0.05
CA ALA A 47 -4.05 -9.44 0.59
C ALA A 47 -5.51 -8.97 0.60
N LYS A 48 -5.76 -7.69 0.94
CA LYS A 48 -7.10 -7.09 0.90
C LYS A 48 -7.66 -7.03 -0.54
N ALA A 49 -6.82 -6.64 -1.51
CA ALA A 49 -7.19 -6.63 -2.92
C ALA A 49 -7.53 -8.04 -3.43
N LEU A 50 -6.73 -9.05 -3.09
CA LEU A 50 -6.99 -10.46 -3.46
C LEU A 50 -8.30 -10.98 -2.86
N ARG A 51 -8.60 -10.65 -1.60
CA ARG A 51 -9.91 -10.98 -1.00
C ARG A 51 -11.06 -10.33 -1.77
N GLY A 52 -10.93 -9.05 -2.13
CA GLY A 52 -11.88 -8.34 -3.00
C GLY A 52 -12.10 -9.04 -4.33
N LEU A 53 -11.02 -9.45 -4.99
CA LEU A 53 -11.09 -10.17 -6.26
C LEU A 53 -11.79 -11.53 -6.10
N GLY A 54 -11.51 -12.25 -5.01
CA GLY A 54 -12.22 -13.48 -4.68
C GLY A 54 -13.72 -13.28 -4.46
N MET A 55 -14.13 -12.18 -3.82
CA MET A 55 -15.55 -11.83 -3.66
C MET A 55 -16.21 -11.55 -5.01
N ILE A 56 -15.56 -10.79 -5.90
CA ILE A 56 -16.08 -10.52 -7.25
C ILE A 56 -16.29 -11.83 -8.01
N ARG A 57 -15.32 -12.75 -7.97
CA ARG A 57 -15.42 -14.05 -8.65
C ARG A 57 -16.55 -14.93 -8.11
N ARG A 58 -16.91 -14.82 -6.83
CA ARG A 58 -18.00 -15.60 -6.23
C ARG A 58 -19.38 -14.95 -6.40
N SER A 59 -19.44 -13.63 -6.54
CA SER A 59 -20.71 -12.89 -6.58
C SER A 59 -21.29 -12.75 -7.99
N PHE A 60 -20.46 -12.91 -9.02
CA PHE A 60 -20.87 -12.77 -10.41
C PHE A 60 -20.56 -14.05 -11.18
N GLU A 61 -21.60 -14.72 -11.66
CA GLU A 61 -21.47 -15.96 -12.45
C GLU A 61 -21.11 -15.65 -13.93
N ASN A 62 -21.60 -14.54 -14.47
CA ASN A 62 -21.42 -14.15 -15.88
C ASN A 62 -20.61 -12.86 -16.02
N LEU A 63 -19.29 -12.96 -15.84
CA LEU A 63 -18.35 -11.85 -15.98
C LEU A 63 -17.91 -11.67 -17.45
N ASN A 64 -18.49 -10.67 -18.12
CA ASN A 64 -18.14 -10.32 -19.51
C ASN A 64 -16.80 -9.56 -19.60
N ARG A 65 -16.14 -9.63 -20.77
CA ARG A 65 -14.88 -8.90 -21.07
C ARG A 65 -14.95 -7.39 -20.82
N LYS A 66 -16.15 -6.78 -20.88
CA LYS A 66 -16.39 -5.36 -20.58
C LYS A 66 -16.64 -5.08 -19.10
N THR A 67 -17.20 -6.03 -18.37
CA THR A 67 -17.62 -5.87 -16.97
C THR A 67 -16.47 -6.12 -16.00
N ILE A 68 -15.58 -7.08 -16.31
CA ILE A 68 -14.41 -7.38 -15.47
C ILE A 68 -13.53 -6.15 -15.24
N PRO A 69 -13.11 -5.38 -16.28
CA PRO A 69 -12.30 -4.20 -16.06
C PRO A 69 -13.02 -3.10 -15.26
N LEU A 70 -14.35 -3.01 -15.38
CA LEU A 70 -15.15 -2.02 -14.65
C LEU A 70 -15.19 -2.36 -13.15
N LEU A 71 -15.44 -3.63 -12.81
CA LEU A 71 -15.44 -4.12 -11.43
C LEU A 71 -14.04 -4.01 -10.81
N PHE A 72 -13.00 -4.34 -11.57
CA PHE A 72 -11.63 -4.18 -11.11
C PHE A 72 -11.29 -2.70 -10.81
N LYS A 73 -11.65 -1.78 -11.71
CA LYS A 73 -11.38 -0.34 -11.53
C LYS A 73 -12.21 0.30 -10.42
N SER A 74 -13.41 -0.18 -10.15
CA SER A 74 -14.28 0.38 -9.11
C SER A 74 -13.96 -0.14 -7.71
N ILE A 75 -13.52 -1.40 -7.58
CA ILE A 75 -13.33 -2.04 -6.27
C ILE A 75 -11.85 -2.25 -5.94
N ILE A 76 -11.09 -2.83 -6.86
CA ILE A 76 -9.70 -3.26 -6.59
C ILE A 76 -8.73 -2.10 -6.70
N ARG A 77 -8.88 -1.29 -7.74
CA ARG A 77 -8.02 -0.12 -7.98
C ARG A 77 -7.97 0.86 -6.80
N PRO A 78 -9.08 1.31 -6.19
CA PRO A 78 -9.00 2.22 -5.04
C PRO A 78 -8.30 1.60 -3.82
N ILE A 79 -8.38 0.27 -3.62
CA ILE A 79 -7.65 -0.41 -2.53
C ILE A 79 -6.13 -0.31 -2.75
N LEU A 80 -5.69 -0.41 -4.01
CA LEU A 80 -4.28 -0.38 -4.38
C LEU A 80 -3.73 1.04 -4.54
N GLU A 81 -4.56 2.02 -4.92
CA GLU A 81 -4.14 3.42 -5.12
C GLU A 81 -4.14 4.24 -3.83
N TYR A 82 -4.86 3.78 -2.81
CA TYR A 82 -4.96 4.49 -1.55
C TYR A 82 -3.59 4.63 -0.87
N GLY A 83 -3.24 5.87 -0.51
CA GLY A 83 -1.97 6.17 0.14
C GLY A 83 -0.75 6.10 -0.79
N ASN A 84 -0.91 5.94 -2.11
CA ASN A 84 0.22 5.83 -3.05
C ASN A 84 1.16 7.06 -3.03
N CYS A 85 0.68 8.24 -2.65
CA CYS A 85 1.54 9.42 -2.44
C CYS A 85 2.49 9.26 -1.22
N VAL A 86 2.11 8.44 -0.24
CA VAL A 86 2.85 8.22 1.01
C VAL A 86 3.88 7.11 0.84
N TRP A 87 3.47 5.95 0.31
CA TRP A 87 4.34 4.76 0.21
C TRP A 87 4.89 4.49 -1.20
N GLY A 88 4.39 5.18 -2.23
CA GLY A 88 4.84 5.05 -3.61
C GLY A 88 6.18 5.73 -3.98
N PRO A 89 6.69 6.77 -3.29
CA PRO A 89 7.94 7.44 -3.69
C PRO A 89 9.21 6.80 -3.10
N LEU A 90 9.27 5.47 -2.96
CA LEU A 90 10.39 4.78 -2.29
C LEU A 90 11.41 4.13 -3.24
N PHE A 91 11.61 4.76 -4.40
CA PHE A 91 12.83 4.55 -5.19
C PHE A 91 13.20 5.82 -5.96
N GLN A 92 13.63 6.85 -5.23
CA GLN A 92 14.46 7.91 -5.79
C GLN A 92 15.91 7.55 -5.44
N GLY A 93 16.69 7.15 -6.44
CA GLY A 93 18.15 7.15 -6.30
C GLY A 93 18.63 8.58 -5.95
N PRO A 94 19.81 8.72 -5.33
CA PRO A 94 20.32 10.04 -4.95
C PRO A 94 20.65 10.82 -6.22
N GLY A 95 19.79 11.76 -6.65
CA GLY A 95 20.14 12.64 -7.77
C GLY A 95 19.05 13.38 -8.53
N GLU A 96 17.74 13.13 -8.35
CA GLU A 96 16.72 13.79 -9.19
C GLU A 96 15.54 14.36 -8.41
N SER A 97 15.60 15.67 -8.16
CA SER A 97 14.45 16.51 -7.83
C SER A 97 13.57 16.72 -9.07
N GLY A 98 12.58 15.84 -9.27
CA GLY A 98 11.56 15.95 -10.33
C GLY A 98 10.15 16.14 -9.74
N PRO A 99 9.23 16.81 -10.46
CA PRO A 99 8.00 17.35 -9.90
C PRO A 99 7.04 16.24 -9.48
N GLY A 100 6.36 16.47 -8.37
CA GLY A 100 5.44 15.54 -7.74
C GLY A 100 4.30 15.06 -8.62
N CYS A 101 3.74 13.94 -8.18
CA CYS A 101 2.36 13.52 -8.39
C CYS A 101 1.80 13.64 -9.81
N ASN A 102 2.52 13.16 -10.84
CA ASN A 102 1.94 12.97 -12.16
C ASN A 102 1.67 11.49 -12.45
N GLY A 103 0.51 10.99 -11.98
CA GLY A 103 -0.33 9.99 -12.63
C GLY A 103 0.26 8.66 -13.13
N LYS A 104 1.53 8.34 -12.87
CA LYS A 104 2.24 7.17 -13.42
C LYS A 104 2.72 6.17 -12.34
N GLY A 105 2.21 6.31 -11.11
CA GLY A 105 2.52 5.42 -9.98
C GLY A 105 2.04 3.96 -10.15
N PHE A 106 1.26 3.67 -11.18
CA PHE A 106 0.74 2.31 -11.41
C PHE A 106 1.71 1.37 -12.16
N LYS A 107 2.83 1.88 -12.70
CA LYS A 107 3.69 1.07 -13.58
C LYS A 107 4.74 0.23 -12.83
N ALA A 108 5.04 0.54 -11.57
CA ALA A 108 6.10 -0.15 -10.82
C ALA A 108 5.60 -1.38 -10.03
N CYS A 109 4.37 -1.37 -9.50
CA CYS A 109 3.84 -2.51 -8.75
C CYS A 109 3.38 -3.69 -9.62
N TYR A 110 3.33 -3.56 -10.95
CA TYR A 110 2.96 -4.67 -11.85
C TYR A 110 4.12 -5.63 -12.14
N GLN A 111 5.31 -5.41 -11.56
CA GLN A 111 6.43 -6.37 -11.61
C GLN A 111 6.46 -7.29 -10.39
N ILE A 112 5.31 -7.86 -10.01
CA ILE A 112 5.27 -9.04 -9.14
C ILE A 112 5.28 -10.28 -10.04
N GLY A 113 6.49 -10.70 -10.43
CA GLY A 113 6.86 -12.06 -10.84
C GLY A 113 6.33 -12.60 -12.19
N PRO A 114 7.16 -13.34 -12.97
CA PRO A 114 6.73 -14.01 -14.20
C PRO A 114 5.76 -15.21 -14.00
N GLY A 115 5.10 -15.33 -12.84
CA GLY A 115 4.28 -16.49 -12.47
C GLY A 115 2.76 -16.34 -12.63
N PHE A 116 2.22 -15.15 -12.91
CA PHE A 116 0.77 -14.91 -12.79
C PHE A 116 0.01 -14.74 -14.13
N THR A 117 0.69 -14.78 -15.28
CA THR A 117 0.03 -14.61 -16.60
C THR A 117 -0.36 -15.92 -17.29
N ARG A 118 -0.21 -17.10 -16.66
CA ARG A 118 -0.41 -18.39 -17.36
C ARG A 118 -1.63 -19.23 -16.96
N THR A 119 -2.57 -18.74 -16.16
CA THR A 119 -3.79 -19.50 -15.83
C THR A 119 -5.05 -18.64 -15.74
N ALA A 120 -5.14 -17.64 -16.60
CA ALA A 120 -6.34 -16.81 -16.71
C ALA A 120 -6.59 -16.39 -18.16
N ILE A 121 -6.53 -17.33 -19.10
CA ILE A 121 -7.29 -17.34 -20.36
C ILE A 121 -7.61 -18.79 -20.69
#